data_AF-A0A819MII0-F1
#
_entry.id   AF-A0A819MII0-F1
#
_cell.length_a   1.000
_cell.length_b   1.000
_cell.length_c   1.000
_cell.angle_alpha   90.00
_cell.angle_beta   90.00
_cell.angle_gamma   90.00
#
_symmetry.space_group_name_H-M   'P 1'
#
loop_
_entity.id
_entity.type
_entity.pdbx_description
1 polymer ?
#
loop_
_entity_poly.entity_id
_entity_poly.type
_entity_poly.pdbx_seq_one_letter_code
_entity_poly.pdbx_strand_id
1 'polypeptide(L)'
;ATHKELAKGRTAIKLYDDESYSSLRKARTDEAVKAVKPFGQVELNHPGVSYGPWLPSEFFAVSAFGVVWWVAYRERSKILS
;
A
#
# COMPACT_ATOMS: atom_id res chain seq x y z
N ALA A 1 6.12 13.38 3.01
CA ALA A 1 5.21 12.30 2.60
C ALA A 1 5.79 10.99 3.09
N THR A 2 5.14 10.35 4.05
CA THR A 2 5.58 9.10 4.65
C THR A 2 5.38 7.97 3.64
N HIS A 3 6.33 7.04 3.47
CA HIS A 3 6.23 5.93 2.49
C HIS A 3 4.92 5.13 2.61
N LYS A 4 4.29 5.14 3.80
CA LYS A 4 3.04 4.46 4.16
C LYS A 4 1.77 5.10 3.57
N GLU A 5 1.83 6.37 3.15
CA GLU A 5 0.70 7.15 2.64
C GLU A 5 0.73 7.33 1.13
N LEU A 6 1.71 6.73 0.43
CA LEU A 6 1.72 6.77 -1.03
C LEU A 6 0.54 5.94 -1.56
N ALA A 7 -0.37 6.63 -2.25
CA ALA A 7 -1.49 6.01 -2.93
C ALA A 7 -0.98 4.89 -3.86
N LYS A 8 -1.58 3.71 -3.74
CA LYS A 8 -1.28 2.57 -4.61
C LYS A 8 -1.75 2.90 -6.03
N GLY A 9 -0.84 2.88 -7.01
CA GLY A 9 -1.21 3.21 -8.38
C GLY A 9 -0.04 3.56 -9.28
N ARG A 10 -0.35 3.72 -10.58
CA ARG A 10 0.56 4.25 -11.59
C ARG A 10 0.42 5.77 -11.61
N THR A 11 1.46 6.48 -11.19
CA THR A 11 1.50 7.94 -11.33
C THR A 11 2.36 8.27 -12.53
N ALA A 12 1.73 8.82 -13.56
CA ALA A 12 2.41 9.35 -14.73
C ALA A 12 3.07 10.68 -14.39
N ILE A 13 4.40 10.69 -14.32
CA ILE A 13 5.17 11.93 -14.13
C ILE A 13 5.54 12.44 -15.52
N LYS A 14 5.03 13.63 -15.87
CA LYS A 14 5.35 14.32 -17.12
C LYS A 14 6.68 15.06 -16.95
N LEU A 15 7.62 14.80 -17.85
CA LEU A 15 8.90 15.49 -17.91
C LEU A 15 8.82 16.60 -18.95
N TYR A 16 9.29 17.78 -18.58
CA TYR A 16 9.34 18.97 -19.44
C TYR A 16 10.80 19.36 -19.62
N ASP A 17 11.19 19.68 -20.84
CA ASP A 17 12.48 20.33 -21.12
C ASP A 17 12.40 21.83 -20.77
N ASP A 18 13.51 22.56 -20.95
CA ASP A 18 13.61 23.97 -20.59
C ASP A 18 12.61 24.86 -21.38
N GLU A 19 12.42 24.57 -22.66
CA GLU A 19 11.48 25.29 -23.54
C GLU A 19 10.02 25.06 -23.10
N SER A 20 9.65 23.80 -22.90
CA SER A 20 8.31 23.38 -22.47
C SER A 20 8.01 23.89 -21.07
N TYR A 21 8.98 23.87 -20.15
CA TYR A 21 8.82 24.43 -18.81
C TYR A 21 8.58 25.94 -18.81
N SER A 22 9.29 26.67 -19.69
CA SER A 22 9.06 28.11 -19.87
C SER A 22 7.64 28.41 -20.37
N SER A 23 7.10 27.56 -21.26
CA SER A 23 5.74 27.67 -21.78
C SER A 23 4.69 27.31 -20.72
N LEU A 24 4.99 26.32 -19.87
CA LEU A 24 4.17 25.88 -18.75
C LEU A 24 4.03 26.97 -17.69
N ARG A 25 5.12 27.70 -17.41
CA ARG A 25 5.10 28.84 -16.49
C ARG A 25 4.32 30.04 -17.04
N LYS A 26 4.23 30.16 -18.37
CA LYS A 26 3.44 31.19 -19.06
C LYS A 26 1.96 30.81 -19.20
N ALA A 27 1.63 29.52 -19.10
CA ALA A 27 0.26 29.04 -19.11
C ALA A 27 -0.45 29.46 -17.80
N ARG A 28 -1.37 30.43 -17.90
CA ARG A 28 -2.10 31.01 -16.76
C ARG A 28 -3.41 30.28 -16.43
N THR A 29 -3.81 29.33 -17.25
CA THR A 29 -5.10 28.64 -17.16
C THR A 29 -4.84 27.14 -17.28
N ASP A 30 -5.64 26.33 -16.58
CA ASP A 30 -5.51 24.86 -16.60
C ASP A 30 -5.62 24.27 -18.03
N GLU A 31 -6.37 24.93 -18.91
CA GLU A 31 -6.47 24.60 -20.34
C GLU A 31 -5.12 24.76 -21.06
N ALA A 32 -4.41 25.86 -20.79
CA ALA A 32 -3.14 26.19 -21.41
C ALA A 32 -2.00 25.29 -20.88
N VAL A 33 -2.10 24.81 -19.63
CA VAL A 33 -1.15 23.85 -19.06
C VAL A 33 -1.27 22.48 -19.73
N LYS A 34 -2.48 22.07 -20.13
CA LYS A 34 -2.70 20.81 -20.88
C LYS A 34 -2.21 20.87 -22.32
N ALA A 35 -2.13 22.06 -22.92
CA ALA A 35 -1.66 22.28 -24.28
C ALA A 35 -0.13 22.19 -24.42
N VAL A 36 0.62 22.28 -23.32
CA VAL A 36 2.08 22.14 -23.32
C VAL A 36 2.45 20.67 -23.51
N LYS A 37 3.13 20.38 -24.63
CA LYS A 37 3.61 19.04 -24.96
C LYS A 37 4.73 18.62 -23.99
N PRO A 38 4.60 17.51 -23.25
CA PRO A 38 5.70 16.98 -22.46
C PRO A 38 6.75 16.33 -23.37
N PHE A 39 8.03 16.43 -22.98
CA PHE A 39 9.17 15.82 -23.68
C PHE A 39 9.16 14.28 -23.52
N GLY A 40 8.72 13.80 -22.36
CA GLY A 40 8.58 12.37 -22.08
C GLY A 40 7.68 12.13 -20.88
N GLN A 41 7.22 10.89 -20.73
CA GLN A 41 6.40 10.47 -19.60
C GLN A 41 7.02 9.23 -18.98
N VAL A 42 7.24 9.28 -17.66
CA VAL A 42 7.70 8.12 -16.88
C VAL A 42 6.53 7.63 -16.04
N GLU A 43 6.17 6.36 -16.19
CA GLU A 43 5.21 5.71 -15.31
C GLU A 43 5.90 5.21 -14.04
N LEU A 44 5.67 5.89 -12.92
CA LEU A 44 6.05 5.37 -11.61
C LEU A 44 4.97 4.38 -11.15
N ASN A 45 5.30 3.09 -11.19
CA ASN A 45 4.44 2.06 -10.62
C ASN A 45 4.81 1.85 -9.15
N HIS A 46 4.00 2.39 -8.23
CA HIS A 46 4.18 2.14 -6.81
C HIS A 46 3.32 0.94 -6.40
N PRO A 47 3.90 -0.24 -6.09
CA PRO A 47 3.14 -1.48 -5.84
C PRO A 47 2.22 -1.42 -4.60
N GLY A 48 2.31 -0.34 -3.84
CA GLY A 48 1.60 -0.14 -2.58
C GLY A 48 2.40 -0.74 -1.42
N VAL A 49 2.26 -0.15 -0.25
CA VAL A 49 2.90 -0.68 0.95
C VAL A 49 2.13 -1.90 1.40
N SER A 50 2.81 -3.03 1.61
CA SER A 50 2.20 -4.19 2.24
C SER A 50 1.89 -3.81 3.69
N TYR A 51 0.61 -3.71 4.02
CA TYR A 51 0.18 -3.77 5.40
C TYR A 51 0.55 -5.18 5.89
N GLY A 52 1.21 -5.27 7.04
CA GLY A 52 1.67 -6.54 7.60
C GLY A 52 0.52 -7.51 7.87
N PRO A 53 0.78 -8.66 8.51
CA PRO A 53 -0.28 -9.61 8.84
C PRO A 53 -1.43 -8.92 9.57
N TRP A 54 -2.65 -9.18 9.10
CA TRP A 54 -3.87 -8.59 9.66
C TRP A 54 -4.09 -9.01 11.13
N LEU A 55 -3.64 -10.22 11.48
CA LEU A 55 -3.75 -10.75 12.84
C LEU A 55 -2.41 -10.70 13.58
N PRO A 56 -2.39 -10.26 14.86
CA PRO A 56 -1.22 -10.36 15.72
C PRO A 56 -0.80 -11.81 15.98
N SER A 57 0.48 -12.03 16.23
CA SER A 57 1.02 -13.34 16.62
C SER A 57 0.47 -13.87 17.95
N GLU A 58 0.12 -12.96 18.86
CA GLU A 58 -0.48 -13.28 20.17
C GLU A 58 -1.77 -14.08 20.02
N PHE A 59 -2.60 -13.75 19.02
CA PHE A 59 -3.83 -14.49 18.75
C PHE A 59 -3.54 -15.96 18.43
N PHE A 60 -2.54 -16.22 17.60
CA PHE A 60 -2.15 -17.59 17.25
C PHE A 60 -1.61 -18.37 18.46
N ALA A 61 -0.83 -17.71 19.33
CA ALA A 61 -0.29 -18.33 20.53
C ALA A 61 -1.42 -18.74 21.51
N VAL A 62 -2.36 -17.83 21.79
CA VAL A 62 -3.51 -18.11 22.66
C VAL A 62 -4.41 -19.20 22.07
N SER A 63 -4.64 -19.16 20.75
CA SER A 63 -5.43 -20.18 20.04
C SER A 63 -4.80 -21.56 20.17
N ALA A 64 -3.49 -21.67 19.93
CA ALA A 64 -2.76 -22.92 20.03
C ALA A 64 -2.81 -23.47 21.48
N PHE A 65 -2.59 -22.61 22.47
CA PHE A 65 -2.70 -23.00 23.88
C PHE A 65 -4.11 -23.49 24.23
N GLY A 66 -5.15 -22.78 23.78
CA GLY A 66 -6.56 -23.16 24.01
C GLY A 66 -6.91 -24.51 23.41
N VAL A 67 -6.43 -24.81 22.20
CA VAL A 67 -6.61 -26.12 21.55
C VAL A 67 -5.95 -27.22 22.37
N VAL A 68 -4.69 -27.04 22.77
CA VAL A 68 -3.96 -28.03 23.57
C VAL A 68 -4.66 -28.29 24.91
N TRP A 69 -5.05 -27.22 25.61
CA TRP A 69 -5.79 -27.32 26.87
C TRP A 69 -7.11 -28.06 26.70
N TRP A 70 -7.88 -27.74 25.66
CA TRP A 70 -9.16 -28.41 25.39
C TRP A 70 -8.98 -29.89 25.09
N VAL A 71 -7.98 -30.28 24.29
CA VAL A 71 -7.69 -31.69 24.02
C VAL A 71 -7.32 -32.43 25.31
N ALA A 72 -6.42 -31.87 26.12
CA ALA A 72 -6.03 -32.47 27.40
C ALA A 72 -7.23 -32.63 28.35
N TYR A 73 -8.07 -31.60 28.44
CA TYR A 73 -9.28 -31.64 29.25
C TYR A 73 -10.27 -32.70 28.74
N ARG A 74 -10.46 -32.81 27.42
CA ARG A 74 -11.33 -33.80 26.80
C ARG A 74 -10.88 -35.23 27.12
N GLU A 75 -9.59 -35.54 27.03
CA GLU A 75 -9.08 -36.87 27.37
C GLU A 75 -9.22 -37.16 28.87
N ARG A 76 -8.93 -36.19 29.74
CA ARG A 76 -9.18 -36.32 31.18
C ARG A 76 -10.65 -36.63 31.48
N SER A 77 -11.57 -35.91 30.85
CA SER A 77 -13.01 -36.11 31.06
C SER A 77 -13.50 -37.46 30.57
N LYS A 78 -12.89 -38.07 29.55
CA LYS A 78 -13.20 -39.45 29.13
C LYS A 78 -12.77 -40.50 30.16
N ILE A 79 -11.66 -40.26 30.87
CA ILE A 79 -11.15 -41.17 31.91
C ILE A 79 -11.97 -41.07 33.21
N LEU A 80 -12.50 -39.87 33.49
CA LEU A 80 -13.30 -39.60 34.69
C LEU A 80 -14.79 -39.96 34.55
N SER A 81 -15.23 -40.34 33.35
CA SER A 81 -16.59 -40.81 33.03
C SER A 81 -16.66 -42.33 33.03
#